data_AF-A0A1M6NKW9-F1
#
_entry.id   AF-A0A1M6NKW9-F1
#
_cell.length_a   1.000
_cell.length_b   1.000
_cell.length_c   1.000
_cell.angle_alpha   90.00
_cell.angle_beta   90.00
_cell.angle_gamma   90.00
#
_symmetry.space_group_name_H-M   'P 1'
#
loop_
_entity.id
_entity.type
_entity.pdbx_description
1 polymer ?
#
loop_
_entity_poly.entity_id
_entity_poly.type
_entity_poly.pdbx_seq_one_letter_code
_entity_poly.pdbx_strand_id
1 'polypeptide(L)'
;MNNIFRLIVTLTLIAAIAGGLLAVVNNITSPIIEEGARQRLVQALGTIIDADDFEEVEENGIKYFKAYKNSEHVGYVIRVQAKGYGSSPIVIIVGLTTDLVVTGVEVLSHSETPGLGDRAFTTDKLKEFVGQGLESGISFDVVSGATSSSLGLLAGVNEAVTTLGKLLGLIAEIDFAIVPDGTYKGVGRGFGGNIEVEVTIKGGKLVDIKVLSHNETPGISDPAFDRIPKAIIEQQNLEVDAVSGATATSNGIKGAIRDALAQFFGGDQEQEDPVVLSEVSNGRYVGVGQGLFGEVKVTVLVKDGRIVDVTIEAKEDTPEYVTLAVEKMTERLLEATDLKDVDVKTGATKTAEGILEGVKNALTSGLQ
;
A
#
# COMPACT_ATOMS: atom_id res chain seq x y z
N MET A 1 23.40 4.72 -70.06
CA MET A 1 22.33 5.16 -69.11
C MET A 1 21.21 4.14 -68.95
N ASN A 2 20.70 3.51 -70.01
CA ASN A 2 19.51 2.62 -69.93
C ASN A 2 19.66 1.36 -69.06
N ASN A 3 20.87 0.80 -68.95
CA ASN A 3 21.08 -0.42 -68.14
C ASN A 3 21.16 -0.12 -66.63
N ILE A 4 21.76 1.01 -66.25
CA ILE A 4 21.85 1.46 -64.85
C ILE A 4 20.46 1.85 -64.33
N PHE A 5 19.68 2.59 -65.13
CA PHE A 5 18.31 2.97 -64.77
C PHE A 5 17.40 1.74 -64.62
N ARG A 6 17.50 0.77 -65.53
CA ARG A 6 16.79 -0.52 -65.38
C ARG A 6 17.17 -1.24 -64.10
N LEU A 7 18.45 -1.32 -63.76
CA LEU A 7 18.92 -1.98 -62.55
C LEU A 7 18.36 -1.33 -61.27
N ILE A 8 18.35 0.00 -61.22
CA ILE A 8 17.75 0.76 -60.11
C ILE A 8 16.26 0.42 -59.98
N VAL A 9 15.49 0.52 -61.06
CA VAL A 9 14.05 0.25 -61.04
C VAL A 9 13.76 -1.20 -60.64
N THR A 10 14.49 -2.17 -61.19
CA THR A 10 14.31 -3.59 -60.85
C THR A 10 14.62 -3.85 -59.38
N LEU A 11 15.70 -3.27 -58.84
CA LEU A 11 16.07 -3.43 -57.44
C LEU A 11 15.04 -2.78 -56.50
N THR A 12 14.57 -1.57 -56.83
CA THR A 12 13.51 -0.88 -56.08
C THR A 12 12.23 -1.68 -56.08
N LEU A 13 11.85 -2.29 -57.22
CA LEU A 13 10.64 -3.09 -57.33
C LEU A 13 10.73 -4.37 -56.49
N ILE A 14 11.87 -5.07 -56.56
CA ILE A 14 12.11 -6.27 -55.75
C ILE A 14 12.11 -5.91 -54.26
N ALA A 15 12.77 -4.82 -53.87
CA ALA A 15 12.80 -4.36 -52.48
C ALA A 15 11.40 -3.96 -51.97
N ALA A 16 10.60 -3.28 -52.80
CA ALA A 16 9.23 -2.92 -52.45
C ALA A 16 8.33 -4.16 -52.29
N ILE A 17 8.46 -5.15 -53.17
CA ILE A 17 7.72 -6.41 -53.08
C ILE A 17 8.15 -7.21 -51.84
N ALA A 18 9.45 -7.33 -51.59
CA ALA A 18 9.97 -8.05 -50.44
C ALA A 18 9.57 -7.37 -49.11
N GLY A 19 9.67 -6.05 -49.03
CA GLY A 19 9.23 -5.26 -47.88
C GLY A 19 7.72 -5.34 -47.66
N GLY A 20 6.93 -5.27 -48.73
CA GLY A 20 5.47 -5.43 -48.65
C GLY A 20 5.04 -6.81 -48.18
N LEU A 21 5.65 -7.88 -48.72
CA LEU A 21 5.42 -9.24 -48.25
C LEU A 21 5.78 -9.41 -46.77
N LEU A 22 6.94 -8.87 -46.36
CA LEU A 22 7.35 -8.92 -44.97
C LEU A 22 6.40 -8.16 -44.04
N ALA A 23 5.90 -6.99 -44.47
CA ALA A 23 4.93 -6.21 -43.71
C ALA A 23 3.60 -6.96 -43.55
N VAL A 24 3.10 -7.62 -44.60
CA VAL A 24 1.89 -8.46 -44.51
C VAL A 24 2.10 -9.65 -43.57
N VAL A 25 3.23 -10.36 -43.72
CA VAL A 25 3.57 -11.48 -42.83
C VAL A 25 3.68 -10.99 -41.39
N ASN A 26 4.34 -9.86 -41.15
CA ASN A 26 4.49 -9.30 -39.81
C ASN A 26 3.13 -8.91 -39.21
N ASN A 27 2.25 -8.26 -39.96
CA ASN A 27 0.93 -7.85 -39.48
C ASN A 27 0.02 -9.04 -39.11
N ILE A 28 0.14 -10.16 -39.83
CA ILE A 28 -0.58 -11.41 -39.49
C ILE A 28 0.07 -12.12 -38.30
N THR A 29 1.40 -12.06 -38.17
CA THR A 29 2.13 -12.84 -37.16
C THR A 29 2.19 -12.11 -35.81
N SER A 30 2.23 -10.77 -35.78
CA SER A 30 2.29 -9.97 -34.55
C SER A 30 1.21 -10.32 -33.52
N PRO A 31 -0.10 -10.36 -33.87
CA PRO A 31 -1.14 -10.67 -32.88
C PRO A 31 -1.04 -12.10 -32.34
N ILE A 32 -0.54 -13.05 -33.15
CA ILE A 32 -0.32 -14.45 -32.70
C ILE A 32 0.86 -14.52 -31.72
N ILE A 33 1.92 -13.76 -31.98
CA ILE A 33 3.08 -13.67 -31.09
C ILE A 33 2.69 -13.01 -29.76
N GLU A 34 1.91 -11.92 -29.83
CA GLU A 34 1.41 -11.19 -28.67
C GLU A 34 0.50 -12.07 -27.82
N GLU A 35 -0.49 -12.76 -28.40
CA GLU A 35 -1.37 -13.66 -27.65
C GLU A 35 -0.59 -14.83 -27.03
N GLY A 36 0.36 -15.42 -27.78
CA GLY A 36 1.22 -16.47 -27.24
C GLY A 36 2.15 -15.98 -26.13
N ALA A 37 2.61 -14.72 -26.19
CA ALA A 37 3.38 -14.09 -25.13
C ALA A 37 2.50 -13.81 -23.90
N ARG A 38 1.28 -13.30 -24.11
CA ARG A 38 0.28 -13.04 -23.07
C ARG A 38 -0.08 -14.30 -22.31
N GLN A 39 -0.34 -15.41 -23.00
CA GLN A 39 -0.64 -16.69 -22.34
C GLN A 39 0.51 -17.20 -21.46
N ARG A 40 1.76 -17.05 -21.91
CA ARG A 40 2.93 -17.40 -21.09
C ARG A 40 3.06 -16.51 -19.87
N LEU A 41 2.77 -15.22 -20.02
CA LEU A 41 2.77 -14.26 -18.93
C LEU A 41 1.69 -14.61 -17.90
N VAL A 42 0.44 -14.79 -18.34
CA VAL A 42 -0.69 -15.19 -17.49
C VAL A 42 -0.36 -16.50 -16.77
N GLN A 43 0.18 -17.50 -17.47
CA GLN A 43 0.55 -18.78 -16.87
C GLN A 43 1.66 -18.63 -15.82
N ALA A 44 2.66 -17.80 -16.06
CA ALA A 44 3.74 -17.58 -15.11
C ALA A 44 3.26 -16.81 -13.87
N LEU A 45 2.63 -15.64 -14.07
CA LEU A 45 2.20 -14.76 -12.99
C LEU A 45 1.02 -15.35 -12.20
N GLY A 46 0.16 -16.15 -12.85
CA GLY A 46 -0.96 -16.86 -12.22
C GLY A 46 -0.53 -17.89 -11.15
N THR A 47 0.76 -18.25 -11.09
CA THR A 47 1.30 -19.08 -10.00
C THR A 47 1.59 -18.28 -8.72
N ILE A 48 1.70 -16.96 -8.85
CA ILE A 48 2.11 -16.02 -7.78
C ILE A 48 0.89 -15.33 -7.18
N ILE A 49 -0.09 -14.99 -8.03
CA ILE A 49 -1.38 -14.42 -7.64
C ILE A 49 -2.50 -15.11 -8.42
N ASP A 50 -3.61 -15.41 -7.76
CA ASP A 50 -4.77 -16.06 -8.36
C ASP A 50 -5.53 -15.06 -9.26
N ALA A 51 -5.13 -15.00 -10.54
CA ALA A 51 -5.65 -14.08 -11.55
C ALA A 51 -5.64 -14.72 -12.95
N ASP A 52 -6.58 -14.29 -13.81
CA ASP A 52 -6.76 -14.79 -15.17
C ASP A 52 -6.38 -13.77 -16.27
N ASP A 53 -6.14 -12.51 -15.88
CA ASP A 53 -5.65 -11.47 -16.77
C ASP A 53 -4.67 -10.53 -16.07
N PHE A 54 -3.75 -9.94 -16.85
CA PHE A 54 -2.70 -9.06 -16.34
C PHE A 54 -2.46 -7.89 -17.29
N GLU A 55 -2.39 -6.70 -16.72
CA GLU A 55 -2.10 -5.45 -17.43
C GLU A 55 -0.74 -4.92 -16.99
N GLU A 56 0.22 -4.76 -17.92
CA GLU A 56 1.52 -4.16 -17.63
C GLU A 56 1.38 -2.64 -17.49
N VAL A 57 1.89 -2.09 -16.39
CA VAL A 57 1.86 -0.68 -16.05
C VAL A 57 3.28 -0.18 -15.74
N GLU A 58 3.61 1.00 -16.25
CA GLU A 58 4.85 1.70 -15.93
C GLU A 58 4.52 3.11 -15.45
N GLU A 59 4.69 3.36 -14.14
CA GLU A 59 4.42 4.65 -13.50
C GLU A 59 5.65 5.08 -12.69
N ASN A 60 6.09 6.33 -12.84
CA ASN A 60 7.28 6.86 -12.17
C ASN A 60 8.55 6.01 -12.37
N GLY A 61 8.66 5.30 -13.50
CA GLY A 61 9.76 4.38 -13.81
C GLY A 61 9.70 3.03 -13.09
N ILE A 62 8.62 2.76 -12.36
CA ILE A 62 8.34 1.49 -11.69
C ILE A 62 7.44 0.66 -12.61
N LYS A 63 7.89 -0.56 -12.94
CA LYS A 63 7.14 -1.52 -13.75
C LYS A 63 6.48 -2.57 -12.87
N TYR A 64 5.18 -2.74 -13.03
CA TYR A 64 4.39 -3.73 -12.32
C TYR A 64 3.22 -4.18 -13.20
N PHE A 65 2.55 -5.26 -12.78
CA PHE A 65 1.33 -5.74 -13.43
C PHE A 65 0.15 -5.54 -12.49
N LYS A 66 -0.96 -5.02 -13.01
CA LYS A 66 -2.27 -5.14 -12.35
C LYS A 66 -2.82 -6.53 -12.68
N ALA A 67 -3.29 -7.23 -11.67
CA ALA A 67 -3.83 -8.58 -11.78
C ALA A 67 -5.34 -8.54 -11.65
N TYR A 68 -6.04 -9.20 -12.57
CA TYR A 68 -7.49 -9.27 -12.59
C TYR A 68 -7.95 -10.73 -12.53
N LYS A 69 -9.03 -10.97 -11.79
CA LYS A 69 -9.72 -12.25 -11.76
C LYS A 69 -11.19 -12.02 -12.07
N ASN A 70 -11.73 -12.66 -13.11
CA ASN A 70 -13.11 -12.41 -13.55
C ASN A 70 -13.41 -10.92 -13.80
N SER A 71 -12.44 -10.15 -14.34
CA SER A 71 -12.51 -8.68 -14.53
C SER A 71 -12.52 -7.82 -13.25
N GLU A 72 -12.37 -8.42 -12.06
CA GLU A 72 -12.16 -7.70 -10.81
C GLU A 72 -10.66 -7.52 -10.55
N HIS A 73 -10.24 -6.32 -10.15
CA HIS A 73 -8.85 -6.04 -9.82
C HIS A 73 -8.52 -6.65 -8.45
N VAL A 74 -7.69 -7.70 -8.44
CA VAL A 74 -7.39 -8.49 -7.24
C VAL A 74 -6.03 -8.17 -6.63
N GLY A 75 -5.19 -7.40 -7.33
CA GLY A 75 -3.92 -6.93 -6.81
C GLY A 75 -2.86 -6.70 -7.86
N TYR A 76 -1.60 -6.84 -7.47
CA TYR A 76 -0.43 -6.41 -8.22
C TYR A 76 0.65 -7.49 -8.26
N VAL A 77 1.46 -7.45 -9.31
CA VAL A 77 2.71 -8.24 -9.39
C VAL A 77 3.86 -7.31 -9.74
N ILE A 78 4.86 -7.23 -8.88
CA ILE A 78 6.03 -6.35 -9.08
C ILE A 78 7.33 -7.16 -9.12
N ARG A 79 8.24 -6.73 -9.98
CA ARG A 79 9.60 -7.24 -10.06
C ARG A 79 10.55 -6.31 -9.34
N VAL A 80 11.31 -6.84 -8.38
CA VAL A 80 12.30 -6.10 -7.59
C VAL A 80 13.67 -6.76 -7.66
N GLN A 81 14.71 -5.99 -7.33
CA GLN A 81 16.09 -6.46 -7.32
C GLN A 81 16.69 -6.21 -5.95
N ALA A 82 17.03 -7.30 -5.25
CA ALA A 82 17.60 -7.22 -3.93
C ALA A 82 19.08 -7.60 -3.92
N LYS A 83 19.83 -7.00 -3.00
CA LYS A 83 21.23 -7.34 -2.79
C LYS A 83 21.37 -8.61 -1.95
N GLY A 84 22.00 -9.64 -2.51
CA GLY A 84 22.41 -10.85 -1.81
C GLY A 84 23.90 -10.88 -1.46
N TYR A 85 24.45 -12.07 -1.21
CA TYR A 85 25.89 -12.27 -1.06
C TYR A 85 26.61 -12.37 -2.42
N GLY A 86 25.92 -12.87 -3.44
CA GLY A 86 26.44 -13.07 -4.79
C GLY A 86 26.81 -11.76 -5.50
N SER A 87 27.53 -11.89 -6.61
CA SER A 87 28.01 -10.76 -7.41
C SER A 87 26.93 -10.03 -8.19
N SER A 88 25.78 -10.68 -8.40
CA SER A 88 24.61 -10.18 -9.11
C SER A 88 23.39 -10.14 -8.18
N PRO A 89 22.48 -9.17 -8.36
CA PRO A 89 21.30 -9.04 -7.52
C PRO A 89 20.40 -10.28 -7.63
N ILE A 90 19.64 -10.53 -6.56
CA ILE A 90 18.55 -11.49 -6.52
C ILE A 90 17.36 -10.80 -7.20
N VAL A 91 16.90 -11.35 -8.32
CA VAL A 91 15.72 -10.85 -9.04
C VAL A 91 14.51 -11.62 -8.53
N ILE A 92 13.56 -10.88 -7.95
CA ILE A 92 12.40 -11.45 -7.27
C ILE A 92 11.13 -10.89 -7.93
N ILE A 93 10.12 -11.73 -8.10
CA ILE A 93 8.76 -11.30 -8.37
C ILE A 93 7.92 -11.54 -7.12
N VAL A 94 7.10 -10.54 -6.77
CA VAL A 94 6.20 -10.58 -5.61
C VAL A 94 4.78 -10.29 -6.09
N GLY A 95 3.85 -11.18 -5.77
CA GLY A 95 2.41 -10.98 -5.94
C GLY A 95 1.81 -10.42 -4.66
N LEU A 96 0.96 -9.43 -4.79
CA LEU A 96 0.37 -8.65 -3.71
C LEU A 96 -1.12 -8.48 -3.97
N THR A 97 -1.96 -8.54 -2.94
CA THR A 97 -3.37 -8.12 -3.04
C THR A 97 -3.47 -6.59 -3.20
N THR A 98 -4.69 -6.08 -3.39
CA THR A 98 -4.97 -4.64 -3.36
C THR A 98 -4.54 -3.98 -2.05
N ASP A 99 -4.59 -4.71 -0.93
CA ASP A 99 -4.16 -4.25 0.39
C ASP A 99 -2.67 -4.53 0.68
N LEU A 100 -1.91 -4.89 -0.37
CA LEU A 100 -0.48 -5.19 -0.31
C LEU A 100 -0.12 -6.36 0.63
N VAL A 101 -1.00 -7.34 0.71
CA VAL A 101 -0.72 -8.64 1.35
C VAL A 101 -0.08 -9.56 0.32
N VAL A 102 1.05 -10.16 0.67
CA VAL A 102 1.79 -11.06 -0.20
C VAL A 102 0.98 -12.33 -0.47
N THR A 103 0.72 -12.59 -1.76
CA THR A 103 0.06 -13.83 -2.23
C THR A 103 1.08 -14.88 -2.65
N GLY A 104 2.26 -14.44 -3.11
CA GLY A 104 3.31 -15.31 -3.60
C GLY A 104 4.62 -14.58 -3.84
N VAL A 105 5.73 -15.32 -3.78
CA VAL A 105 7.08 -14.84 -4.05
C VAL A 105 7.80 -15.87 -4.91
N GLU A 106 8.47 -15.41 -5.96
CA GLU A 106 9.31 -16.24 -6.82
C GLU A 106 10.68 -15.59 -7.04
N VAL A 107 11.74 -16.38 -6.96
CA VAL A 107 13.09 -15.94 -7.32
C VAL A 107 13.37 -16.31 -8.76
N LEU A 108 13.43 -15.32 -9.65
CA LEU A 108 13.67 -15.53 -11.08
C LEU A 108 15.13 -15.83 -11.41
N SER A 109 16.05 -15.14 -10.73
CA SER A 109 17.49 -15.34 -10.92
C SER A 109 18.29 -14.82 -9.74
N HIS A 110 19.46 -15.43 -9.51
CA HIS A 110 20.39 -15.04 -8.46
C HIS A 110 21.80 -15.54 -8.78
N SER A 111 22.78 -15.10 -7.98
CA SER A 111 24.17 -15.59 -8.04
C SER A 111 24.67 -16.11 -6.68
N GLU A 112 23.76 -16.39 -5.76
CA GLU A 112 24.10 -16.97 -4.46
C GLU A 112 24.79 -18.34 -4.59
N THR A 113 25.64 -18.68 -3.61
CA THR A 113 26.41 -19.93 -3.60
C THR A 113 25.48 -21.15 -3.53
N PRO A 114 25.55 -22.07 -4.51
CA PRO A 114 24.70 -23.27 -4.53
C PRO A 114 24.87 -24.16 -3.29
N GLY A 115 23.77 -24.65 -2.75
CA GLY A 115 23.72 -25.45 -1.52
C GLY A 115 24.02 -24.68 -0.24
N LEU A 116 24.20 -23.36 -0.31
CA LEU A 116 24.44 -22.50 0.83
C LEU A 116 23.43 -21.35 0.85
N GLY A 117 23.62 -20.34 -0.01
CA GLY A 117 22.78 -19.15 -0.03
C GLY A 117 21.40 -19.37 -0.65
N ASP A 118 21.32 -20.24 -1.67
CA ASP A 118 20.09 -20.64 -2.35
C ASP A 118 19.13 -21.46 -1.47
N ARG A 119 19.59 -21.95 -0.32
CA ARG A 119 18.74 -22.65 0.67
C ARG A 119 17.60 -21.78 1.19
N ALA A 120 17.73 -20.46 1.11
CA ALA A 120 16.66 -19.52 1.45
C ALA A 120 15.58 -19.39 0.36
N PHE A 121 15.82 -19.89 -0.85
CA PHE A 121 14.98 -19.68 -2.04
C PHE A 121 14.10 -20.89 -2.39
N THR A 122 13.98 -21.85 -1.48
CA THR A 122 13.09 -23.00 -1.69
C THR A 122 11.63 -22.55 -1.65
N THR A 123 10.77 -23.20 -2.43
CA THR A 123 9.33 -22.87 -2.49
C THR A 123 8.68 -22.86 -1.10
N ASP A 124 9.06 -23.80 -0.22
CA ASP A 124 8.50 -23.86 1.14
C ASP A 124 8.96 -22.70 2.01
N LYS A 125 10.19 -22.20 1.83
CA LYS A 125 10.64 -20.98 2.50
C LYS A 125 9.94 -19.74 1.96
N LEU A 126 9.78 -19.61 0.64
CA LEU A 126 9.12 -18.45 0.05
C LEU A 126 7.67 -18.30 0.51
N LYS A 127 6.99 -19.40 0.86
CA LYS A 127 5.64 -19.38 1.43
C LYS A 127 5.55 -18.68 2.79
N GLU A 128 6.65 -18.53 3.53
CA GLU A 128 6.63 -17.82 4.82
C GLU A 128 6.18 -16.37 4.65
N PHE A 129 6.44 -15.74 3.50
CA PHE A 129 5.97 -14.38 3.23
C PHE A 129 4.46 -14.29 2.99
N VAL A 130 3.80 -15.36 2.58
CA VAL A 130 2.39 -15.34 2.17
C VAL A 130 1.50 -14.98 3.36
N GLY A 131 0.59 -14.04 3.15
CA GLY A 131 -0.30 -13.49 4.19
C GLY A 131 0.33 -12.39 5.04
N GLN A 132 1.61 -12.05 4.82
CA GLN A 132 2.25 -10.88 5.42
C GLN A 132 2.15 -9.68 4.48
N GLY A 133 2.26 -8.46 4.98
CA GLY A 133 2.07 -7.29 4.14
C GLY A 133 2.35 -5.98 4.85
N LEU A 134 1.71 -4.91 4.37
CA LEU A 134 1.90 -3.57 4.90
C LEU A 134 1.52 -3.46 6.39
N GLU A 135 0.35 -3.97 6.78
CA GLU A 135 -0.15 -3.85 8.16
C GLU A 135 0.58 -4.77 9.15
N SER A 136 0.76 -6.05 8.78
CA SER A 136 1.36 -7.05 9.68
C SER A 136 2.88 -6.96 9.75
N GLY A 137 3.50 -6.20 8.85
CA GLY A 137 4.94 -6.18 8.63
C GLY A 137 5.43 -7.48 7.99
N ILE A 138 6.65 -7.44 7.46
CA ILE A 138 7.27 -8.60 6.81
C ILE A 138 8.39 -9.17 7.68
N SER A 139 8.29 -10.46 7.95
CA SER A 139 9.21 -11.27 8.73
C SER A 139 9.55 -12.54 7.94
N PHE A 140 10.80 -12.97 8.06
CA PHE A 140 11.29 -14.16 7.37
C PHE A 140 12.32 -14.88 8.24
N ASP A 141 12.16 -16.19 8.41
CA ASP A 141 13.08 -16.96 9.23
C ASP A 141 14.40 -17.17 8.49
N VAL A 142 15.40 -16.43 8.94
CA VAL A 142 16.75 -16.45 8.39
C VAL A 142 17.32 -17.86 8.42
N VAL A 143 17.75 -18.36 7.26
CA VAL A 143 18.35 -19.69 7.15
C VAL A 143 19.80 -19.65 7.63
N SER A 144 20.12 -20.51 8.60
CA SER A 144 21.49 -20.64 9.13
C SER A 144 22.48 -21.04 8.05
N GLY A 145 23.59 -20.31 7.96
CA GLY A 145 24.59 -20.43 6.90
C GLY A 145 24.25 -19.67 5.61
N ALA A 146 23.03 -19.12 5.50
CA ALA A 146 22.53 -18.37 4.35
C ALA A 146 22.02 -16.98 4.76
N THR A 147 22.60 -16.40 5.82
CA THR A 147 22.07 -15.18 6.47
C THR A 147 21.98 -14.01 5.50
N SER A 148 23.03 -13.74 4.73
CA SER A 148 23.06 -12.62 3.77
C SER A 148 22.01 -12.79 2.66
N SER A 149 21.88 -14.00 2.11
CA SER A 149 20.89 -14.33 1.07
C SER A 149 19.46 -14.22 1.61
N SER A 150 19.23 -14.69 2.84
CA SER A 150 17.93 -14.62 3.51
C SER A 150 17.51 -13.18 3.79
N LEU A 151 18.44 -12.34 4.26
CA LEU A 151 18.19 -10.92 4.50
C LEU A 151 17.99 -10.14 3.20
N GLY A 152 18.71 -10.51 2.14
CA GLY A 152 18.49 -9.95 0.81
C GLY A 152 17.07 -10.25 0.30
N LEU A 153 16.60 -11.48 0.46
CA LEU A 153 15.23 -11.85 0.10
C LEU A 153 14.18 -11.07 0.90
N LEU A 154 14.33 -11.01 2.23
CA LEU A 154 13.46 -10.21 3.10
C LEU A 154 13.43 -8.75 2.68
N ALA A 155 14.60 -8.17 2.38
CA ALA A 155 14.70 -6.79 1.92
C ALA A 155 13.98 -6.58 0.59
N GLY A 156 14.13 -7.49 -0.37
CA GLY A 156 13.44 -7.43 -1.66
C GLY A 156 11.92 -7.50 -1.53
N VAL A 157 11.39 -8.44 -0.74
CA VAL A 157 9.94 -8.54 -0.53
C VAL A 157 9.40 -7.30 0.17
N ASN A 158 10.13 -6.76 1.16
CA ASN A 158 9.77 -5.51 1.81
C ASN A 158 9.82 -4.31 0.85
N GLU A 159 10.81 -4.25 -0.02
CA GLU A 159 10.92 -3.23 -1.06
C GLU A 159 9.74 -3.30 -2.04
N ALA A 160 9.29 -4.49 -2.44
CA ALA A 160 8.12 -4.65 -3.29
C ALA A 160 6.86 -4.05 -2.66
N VAL A 161 6.55 -4.43 -1.40
CA VAL A 161 5.42 -3.89 -0.65
C VAL A 161 5.54 -2.38 -0.47
N THR A 162 6.74 -1.91 -0.10
CA THR A 162 6.95 -0.48 0.17
C THR A 162 6.86 0.36 -1.11
N THR A 163 7.42 -0.12 -2.22
CA THR A 163 7.43 0.59 -3.50
C THR A 163 6.02 0.71 -4.06
N LEU A 164 5.26 -0.39 -4.09
CA LEU A 164 3.87 -0.33 -4.54
C LEU A 164 3.01 0.48 -3.58
N GLY A 165 3.20 0.33 -2.27
CA GLY A 165 2.45 1.13 -1.32
C GLY A 165 2.67 2.62 -1.46
N LYS A 166 3.91 3.08 -1.70
CA LYS A 166 4.17 4.48 -2.01
C LYS A 166 3.54 4.90 -3.34
N LEU A 167 3.71 4.09 -4.38
CA LEU A 167 3.20 4.40 -5.72
C LEU A 167 1.67 4.54 -5.73
N LEU A 168 0.99 3.69 -4.96
CA LEU A 168 -0.46 3.63 -4.87
C LEU A 168 -1.04 4.55 -3.78
N GLY A 169 -0.20 5.34 -3.08
CA GLY A 169 -0.63 6.22 -1.97
C GLY A 169 -1.01 5.49 -0.68
N LEU A 170 -0.90 4.16 -0.64
CA LEU A 170 -1.18 3.33 0.55
C LEU A 170 -0.13 3.48 1.66
N ILE A 171 1.08 3.88 1.29
CA ILE A 171 2.14 4.30 2.22
C ILE A 171 2.38 5.78 1.97
N ALA A 172 1.66 6.59 2.73
CA ALA A 172 1.87 8.02 2.74
C ALA A 172 3.30 8.35 3.18
N GLU A 173 3.99 9.22 2.44
CA GLU A 173 5.09 9.98 3.04
C GLU A 173 4.50 10.78 4.19
N ILE A 174 5.07 10.63 5.39
CA ILE A 174 4.60 11.39 6.55
C ILE A 174 5.05 12.82 6.35
N ASP A 175 4.12 13.68 5.95
CA ASP A 175 4.33 15.10 6.15
C ASP A 175 4.17 15.40 7.64
N PHE A 176 5.30 15.47 8.36
CA PHE A 176 5.27 15.80 9.79
C PHE A 176 4.60 17.16 10.06
N ALA A 177 4.44 18.03 9.04
CA ALA A 177 3.76 19.31 9.18
C ALA A 177 2.25 19.21 9.41
N ILE A 178 1.61 18.13 8.95
CA ILE A 178 0.17 17.91 9.15
C ILE A 178 -0.13 17.21 10.49
N VAL A 179 0.90 16.65 11.13
CA VAL A 179 0.73 16.01 12.44
C VAL A 179 0.70 17.09 13.52
N PRO A 180 -0.35 17.14 14.38
CA PRO A 180 -0.41 18.07 15.49
C PRO A 180 0.79 17.92 16.44
N ASP A 181 1.17 19.02 17.08
CA ASP A 181 2.18 18.97 18.14
C ASP A 181 1.70 18.04 19.27
N GLY A 182 2.54 17.09 19.63
CA GLY A 182 2.12 16.04 20.55
C GLY A 182 3.15 14.94 20.71
N THR A 183 2.80 13.99 21.58
CA THR A 183 3.58 12.79 21.83
C THR A 183 2.71 11.58 21.54
N TYR A 184 3.24 10.67 20.72
CA TYR A 184 2.52 9.54 20.17
C TYR A 184 3.27 8.25 20.48
N LYS A 185 2.55 7.16 20.73
CA LYS A 185 3.15 5.86 21.02
C LYS A 185 2.75 4.85 19.97
N GLY A 186 3.70 4.01 19.60
CA GLY A 186 3.44 2.95 18.65
C GLY A 186 4.32 1.73 18.89
N VAL A 187 3.90 0.63 18.31
CA VAL A 187 4.51 -0.68 18.44
C VAL A 187 4.86 -1.22 17.06
N GLY A 188 6.08 -1.72 16.92
CA GLY A 188 6.55 -2.34 15.69
C GLY A 188 7.24 -3.66 15.98
N ARG A 189 7.24 -4.57 15.01
CA ARG A 189 7.84 -5.89 15.18
C ARG A 189 9.33 -5.87 14.80
N GLY A 190 10.19 -6.09 15.79
CA GLY A 190 11.63 -6.34 15.63
C GLY A 190 11.97 -7.83 15.58
N PHE A 191 13.26 -8.15 15.66
CA PHE A 191 13.76 -9.55 15.65
C PHE A 191 13.40 -10.30 16.94
N GLY A 192 13.52 -9.64 18.09
CA GLY A 192 13.22 -10.18 19.41
C GLY A 192 11.75 -10.05 19.82
N GLY A 193 10.87 -9.59 18.91
CA GLY A 193 9.47 -9.34 19.18
C GLY A 193 9.12 -7.85 19.11
N ASN A 194 8.14 -7.42 19.90
CA ASN A 194 7.64 -6.05 19.82
C ASN A 194 8.66 -5.02 20.34
N ILE A 195 8.77 -3.90 19.63
CA ILE A 195 9.51 -2.69 19.98
C ILE A 195 8.47 -1.59 20.17
N GLU A 196 8.42 -0.96 21.34
CA GLU A 196 7.55 0.16 21.64
C GLU A 196 8.35 1.46 21.58
N VAL A 197 7.82 2.46 20.88
CA VAL A 197 8.44 3.78 20.76
C VAL A 197 7.47 4.89 21.14
N GLU A 198 8.03 6.00 21.56
CA GLU A 198 7.35 7.27 21.80
C GLU A 198 7.95 8.33 20.88
N VAL A 199 7.14 8.95 20.05
CA VAL A 199 7.53 9.95 19.05
C VAL A 199 6.98 11.30 19.47
N THR A 200 7.77 12.36 19.37
CA THR A 200 7.32 13.73 19.65
C THR A 200 7.35 14.58 18.39
N ILE A 201 6.22 15.19 18.07
CA ILE A 201 6.08 16.19 17.00
C ILE A 201 5.99 17.58 17.62
N LYS A 202 6.74 18.53 17.08
CA LYS A 202 6.69 19.93 17.48
C LYS A 202 6.97 20.87 16.31
N GLY A 203 6.08 21.84 16.12
CA GLY A 203 6.15 22.80 15.02
C GLY A 203 6.17 22.12 13.65
N GLY A 204 5.40 21.03 13.50
CA GLY A 204 5.34 20.28 12.25
C GLY A 204 6.61 19.48 11.92
N LYS A 205 7.40 19.13 12.94
CA LYS A 205 8.65 18.37 12.79
C LYS A 205 8.71 17.25 13.80
N LEU A 206 9.30 16.14 13.39
CA LEU A 206 9.63 15.04 14.29
C LEU A 206 10.92 15.39 15.05
N VAL A 207 10.78 15.70 16.35
CA VAL A 207 11.85 16.26 17.17
C VAL A 207 12.49 15.27 18.13
N ASP A 208 11.78 14.19 18.46
CA ASP A 208 12.27 13.17 19.39
C ASP A 208 11.65 11.80 19.10
N ILE A 209 12.44 10.75 19.29
CA ILE A 209 12.01 9.35 19.24
C ILE A 209 12.68 8.63 20.42
N LYS A 210 11.88 8.11 21.34
CA LYS A 210 12.34 7.30 22.47
C LYS A 210 11.90 5.87 22.31
N VAL A 211 12.81 4.94 22.54
CA VAL A 211 12.48 3.52 22.65
C VAL A 211 12.03 3.26 24.09
N LEU A 212 10.78 2.85 24.27
CA LEU A 212 10.20 2.58 25.59
C LEU A 212 10.48 1.15 26.06
N SER A 213 10.33 0.18 25.16
CA SER A 213 10.55 -1.24 25.46
C SER A 213 10.94 -2.04 24.22
N HIS A 214 11.76 -3.09 24.40
CA HIS A 214 12.11 -4.06 23.36
C HIS A 214 12.68 -5.35 23.97
N ASN A 215 12.69 -6.43 23.19
CA ASN A 215 13.29 -7.73 23.56
C ASN A 215 14.41 -8.18 22.59
N GLU A 216 15.00 -7.24 21.86
CA GLU A 216 16.09 -7.49 20.91
C GLU A 216 17.38 -8.04 21.56
N THR A 217 18.23 -8.67 20.75
CA THR A 217 19.53 -9.20 21.18
C THR A 217 20.49 -8.07 21.55
N PRO A 218 20.99 -8.01 22.80
CA PRO A 218 21.94 -6.99 23.24
C PRO A 218 23.23 -7.02 22.42
N GLY A 219 23.78 -5.86 22.08
CA GLY A 219 25.03 -5.72 21.32
C GLY A 219 24.89 -5.88 19.81
N ILE A 220 23.86 -6.59 19.32
CA ILE A 220 23.56 -6.72 17.89
C ILE A 220 22.65 -5.59 17.43
N SER A 221 21.63 -5.29 18.23
CA SER A 221 20.56 -4.33 17.89
C SER A 221 20.88 -2.89 18.30
N ASP A 222 21.82 -2.68 19.22
CA ASP A 222 22.21 -1.37 19.74
C ASP A 222 22.51 -0.33 18.63
N PRO A 223 23.21 -0.68 17.53
CA PRO A 223 23.43 0.26 16.43
C PRO A 223 22.15 0.74 15.75
N ALA A 224 21.09 -0.08 15.70
CA ALA A 224 19.80 0.31 15.12
C ALA A 224 19.08 1.32 16.04
N PHE A 225 19.08 1.07 17.34
CA PHE A 225 18.48 2.00 18.32
C PHE A 225 19.21 3.34 18.40
N ASP A 226 20.51 3.37 18.10
CA ASP A 226 21.27 4.62 18.07
C ASP A 226 21.09 5.39 16.74
N ARG A 227 21.18 4.69 15.60
CA ARG A 227 21.30 5.35 14.28
C ARG A 227 19.96 5.64 13.63
N ILE A 228 18.98 4.75 13.75
CA ILE A 228 17.70 4.88 13.03
C ILE A 228 16.92 6.10 13.55
N PRO A 229 16.68 6.28 14.87
CA PRO A 229 16.04 7.49 15.38
C PRO A 229 16.72 8.79 14.95
N LYS A 230 18.06 8.83 15.02
CA LYS A 230 18.85 10.02 14.63
C LYS A 230 18.69 10.34 13.16
N ALA A 231 18.81 9.34 12.29
CA ALA A 231 18.68 9.52 10.86
C ALA A 231 17.28 10.02 10.49
N ILE A 232 16.23 9.49 11.12
CA ILE A 232 14.85 9.91 10.86
C ILE A 232 14.63 11.36 11.28
N ILE A 233 15.10 11.75 12.47
CA ILE A 233 15.02 13.14 12.96
C ILE A 233 15.83 14.07 12.06
N GLU A 234 17.04 13.68 11.66
CA GLU A 234 17.91 14.52 10.83
C GLU A 234 17.35 14.73 9.42
N GLN A 235 16.85 13.66 8.80
CA GLN A 235 16.35 13.69 7.43
C GLN A 235 14.89 14.15 7.35
N GLN A 236 14.18 14.19 8.48
CA GLN A 236 12.73 14.33 8.54
C GLN A 236 12.07 13.35 7.56
N ASN A 237 12.54 12.11 7.56
CA ASN A 237 12.06 11.05 6.69
C ASN A 237 12.10 9.73 7.43
N LEU A 238 11.00 9.00 7.42
CA LEU A 238 10.93 7.68 8.05
C LEU A 238 11.72 6.61 7.29
N GLU A 239 11.93 6.81 5.99
CA GLU A 239 12.52 5.86 5.05
C GLU A 239 14.03 5.96 5.00
N VAL A 240 14.67 5.78 6.16
CA VAL A 240 16.13 5.73 6.27
C VAL A 240 16.66 4.31 6.07
N ASP A 241 17.91 4.23 5.61
CA ASP A 241 18.62 2.96 5.42
C ASP A 241 18.70 2.16 6.73
N ALA A 242 18.39 0.86 6.63
CA ALA A 242 18.52 -0.05 7.76
C ALA A 242 19.99 -0.27 8.14
N VAL A 243 20.25 -0.49 9.43
CA VAL A 243 21.61 -0.76 9.91
C VAL A 243 22.01 -2.19 9.56
N SER A 244 23.16 -2.34 8.90
CA SER A 244 23.71 -3.67 8.55
C SER A 244 23.86 -4.55 9.79
N GLY A 245 23.32 -5.76 9.73
CA GLY A 245 23.32 -6.72 10.85
C GLY A 245 22.18 -6.53 11.85
N ALA A 246 21.40 -5.45 11.76
CA ALA A 246 20.24 -5.15 12.62
C ALA A 246 19.02 -4.72 11.79
N THR A 247 18.83 -5.34 10.62
CA THR A 247 17.79 -4.95 9.64
C THR A 247 16.38 -5.13 10.20
N ALA A 248 16.09 -6.29 10.81
CA ALA A 248 14.78 -6.57 11.40
C ALA A 248 14.45 -5.57 12.52
N THR A 249 15.42 -5.28 13.40
CA THR A 249 15.29 -4.23 14.41
C THR A 249 15.06 -2.86 13.79
N SER A 250 15.83 -2.49 12.77
CA SER A 250 15.72 -1.19 12.09
C SER A 250 14.33 -0.99 11.48
N ASN A 251 13.80 -2.04 10.84
CA ASN A 251 12.46 -2.02 10.29
C ASN A 251 11.38 -2.05 11.37
N GLY A 252 11.61 -2.74 12.49
CA GLY A 252 10.75 -2.71 13.66
C GLY A 252 10.61 -1.31 14.27
N ILE A 253 11.72 -0.56 14.40
CA ILE A 253 11.69 0.84 14.85
C ILE A 253 10.89 1.70 13.88
N LYS A 254 11.15 1.58 12.57
CA LYS A 254 10.40 2.32 11.54
C LYS A 254 8.91 1.99 11.59
N GLY A 255 8.57 0.71 11.71
CA GLY A 255 7.19 0.24 11.87
C GLY A 255 6.53 0.78 13.14
N ALA A 256 7.25 0.84 14.26
CA ALA A 256 6.72 1.39 15.51
C ALA A 256 6.44 2.89 15.42
N ILE A 257 7.26 3.63 14.68
CA ILE A 257 7.00 5.06 14.38
C ILE A 257 5.80 5.19 13.44
N ARG A 258 5.62 4.23 12.50
CA ARG A 258 4.39 4.21 11.68
C ARG A 258 3.16 3.97 12.51
N ASP A 259 3.18 2.98 13.38
CA ASP A 259 2.06 2.72 14.28
C ASP A 259 1.76 3.94 15.17
N ALA A 260 2.80 4.63 15.66
CA ALA A 260 2.63 5.82 16.49
C ALA A 260 1.91 6.96 15.77
N LEU A 261 2.18 7.12 14.47
CA LEU A 261 1.62 8.19 13.66
C LEU A 261 0.45 7.69 12.79
N ALA A 262 0.00 6.43 12.94
CA ALA A 262 -0.94 5.70 12.06
C ALA A 262 -2.18 6.51 11.68
N GLN A 263 -2.76 7.19 12.67
CA GLN A 263 -3.94 8.04 12.51
C GLN A 263 -3.73 9.30 11.64
N PHE A 264 -2.50 9.56 11.22
CA PHE A 264 -2.09 10.64 10.33
C PHE A 264 -1.46 10.11 9.03
N PHE A 265 -1.48 8.80 8.81
CA PHE A 265 -1.13 8.19 7.51
C PHE A 265 -2.29 8.38 6.55
N GLY A 266 -1.96 8.84 5.35
CA GLY A 266 -2.92 9.20 4.32
C GLY A 266 -2.61 10.59 3.76
N GLY A 267 -1.57 10.68 2.94
CA GLY A 267 -1.60 11.57 1.78
C GLY A 267 -2.03 10.66 0.64
N ASP A 268 -3.25 10.72 0.15
CA ASP A 268 -4.27 11.74 0.24
C ASP A 268 -5.30 11.40 1.32
N GLN A 269 -5.55 12.31 2.28
CA GLN A 269 -6.96 12.59 2.49
C GLN A 269 -7.39 13.04 1.09
N GLU A 270 -8.28 12.31 0.41
CA GLU A 270 -9.21 13.05 -0.42
C GLU A 270 -9.65 14.18 0.50
N GLN A 271 -9.21 15.38 0.18
CA GLN A 271 -9.86 16.55 0.68
C GLN A 271 -11.24 16.40 0.05
N GLU A 272 -12.11 15.59 0.69
CA GLU A 272 -13.53 15.67 0.49
C GLU A 272 -13.75 17.14 0.74
N ASP A 273 -14.02 17.86 -0.35
CA ASP A 273 -14.42 19.24 -0.26
C ASP A 273 -15.44 19.28 0.88
N PRO A 274 -15.24 20.15 1.89
CA PRO A 274 -16.17 20.22 3.01
C PRO A 274 -17.58 20.10 2.45
N VAL A 275 -18.36 19.11 2.88
CA VAL A 275 -19.76 19.04 2.51
C VAL A 275 -20.41 20.31 3.04
N VAL A 276 -20.49 21.33 2.19
CA VAL A 276 -21.10 22.59 2.54
C VAL A 276 -22.59 22.34 2.47
N LEU A 277 -23.25 22.28 3.62
CA LEU A 277 -24.66 21.89 3.67
C LEU A 277 -25.56 22.75 2.78
N SER A 278 -25.18 24.01 2.51
CA SER A 278 -25.90 24.91 1.58
C SER A 278 -25.82 24.51 0.10
N GLU A 279 -24.87 23.66 -0.28
CA GLU A 279 -24.67 23.17 -1.65
C GLU A 279 -25.33 21.79 -1.86
N VAL A 280 -25.80 21.16 -0.78
CA VAL A 280 -26.57 19.92 -0.84
C VAL A 280 -28.01 20.25 -1.22
N SER A 281 -28.50 19.59 -2.28
CA SER A 281 -29.88 19.73 -2.71
C SER A 281 -30.88 19.26 -1.64
N ASN A 282 -32.10 19.79 -1.67
CA ASN A 282 -33.15 19.32 -0.77
C ASN A 282 -33.48 17.86 -1.10
N GLY A 283 -33.36 16.97 -0.12
CA GLY A 283 -33.47 15.55 -0.40
C GLY A 283 -33.27 14.68 0.83
N ARG A 284 -33.61 13.40 0.65
CA ARG A 284 -33.35 12.36 1.65
C ARG A 284 -32.21 11.49 1.15
N TYR A 285 -31.17 11.40 1.95
CA TYR A 285 -29.93 10.73 1.61
C TYR A 285 -29.66 9.60 2.58
N VAL A 286 -29.01 8.55 2.09
CA VAL A 286 -28.65 7.39 2.88
C VAL A 286 -27.17 7.15 2.69
N GLY A 287 -26.43 7.05 3.78
CA GLY A 287 -25.02 6.71 3.81
C GLY A 287 -24.77 5.65 4.86
N VAL A 288 -23.64 4.99 4.72
CA VAL A 288 -23.18 3.97 5.66
C VAL A 288 -21.79 4.40 6.11
N GLY A 289 -21.55 4.36 7.41
CA GLY A 289 -20.21 4.51 7.99
C GLY A 289 -19.89 3.33 8.90
N GLN A 290 -18.65 3.25 9.36
CA GLN A 290 -18.18 2.09 10.13
C GLN A 290 -18.15 2.38 11.64
N GLY A 291 -19.01 1.71 12.40
CA GLY A 291 -19.05 1.77 13.86
C GLY A 291 -18.07 0.81 14.52
N LEU A 292 -18.18 0.64 15.85
CA LEU A 292 -17.24 -0.16 16.63
C LEU A 292 -17.36 -1.68 16.33
N PHE A 293 -18.57 -2.20 16.13
CA PHE A 293 -18.86 -3.61 15.92
C PHE A 293 -19.53 -3.91 14.58
N GLY A 294 -19.85 -2.90 13.77
CA GLY A 294 -20.48 -3.10 12.47
C GLY A 294 -20.90 -1.82 11.76
N GLU A 295 -21.62 -1.99 10.67
CA GLU A 295 -22.10 -0.88 9.85
C GLU A 295 -23.14 -0.02 10.59
N VAL A 296 -22.99 1.29 10.46
CA VAL A 296 -23.95 2.28 10.93
C VAL A 296 -24.62 2.92 9.73
N LYS A 297 -25.87 2.56 9.49
CA LYS A 297 -26.65 3.14 8.40
C LYS A 297 -27.29 4.43 8.87
N VAL A 298 -26.98 5.54 8.20
CA VAL A 298 -27.51 6.86 8.51
C VAL A 298 -28.37 7.36 7.37
N THR A 299 -29.53 7.90 7.73
CA THR A 299 -30.45 8.56 6.79
C THR A 299 -30.61 10.01 7.20
N VAL A 300 -30.30 10.92 6.29
CA VAL A 300 -30.30 12.37 6.52
C VAL A 300 -31.35 13.02 5.64
N LEU A 301 -32.15 13.92 6.20
CA LEU A 301 -33.03 14.81 5.44
C LEU A 301 -32.43 16.20 5.41
N VAL A 302 -32.16 16.70 4.21
CA VAL A 302 -31.65 18.06 4.00
C VAL A 302 -32.77 18.94 3.45
N LYS A 303 -32.91 20.11 4.06
CA LYS A 303 -33.80 21.16 3.59
C LYS A 303 -33.18 22.54 3.80
N ASP A 304 -33.19 23.35 2.74
CA ASP A 304 -32.74 24.75 2.73
C ASP A 304 -31.30 24.89 3.27
N GLY A 305 -30.44 23.95 2.88
CA GLY A 305 -29.04 23.93 3.25
C GLY A 305 -28.75 23.48 4.69
N ARG A 306 -29.68 22.76 5.33
CA ARG A 306 -29.56 22.26 6.71
C ARG A 306 -30.04 20.84 6.84
N ILE A 307 -29.44 20.11 7.77
CA ILE A 307 -29.95 18.83 8.22
C ILE A 307 -31.16 19.09 9.12
N VAL A 308 -32.32 18.57 8.74
CA VAL A 308 -33.58 18.74 9.49
C VAL A 308 -34.08 17.46 10.14
N ASP A 309 -33.53 16.31 9.74
CA ASP A 309 -33.79 15.01 10.37
C ASP A 309 -32.60 14.06 10.14
N VAL A 310 -32.30 13.24 11.14
CA VAL A 310 -31.27 12.20 11.09
C VAL A 310 -31.79 10.93 11.75
N THR A 311 -31.89 9.86 10.98
CA THR A 311 -32.20 8.51 11.47
C THR A 311 -30.95 7.65 11.43
N ILE A 312 -30.59 7.02 12.55
CA ILE A 312 -29.42 6.16 12.66
C ILE A 312 -29.86 4.74 12.99
N GLU A 313 -29.44 3.77 12.17
CA GLU A 313 -29.62 2.34 12.39
C GLU A 313 -28.26 1.67 12.61
N ALA A 314 -27.93 1.36 13.86
CA ALA A 314 -26.71 0.63 14.24
C ALA A 314 -27.12 -0.70 14.90
N LYS A 315 -27.37 -1.73 14.08
CA LYS A 315 -27.97 -3.01 14.55
C LYS A 315 -26.97 -3.97 15.20
N GLU A 316 -25.68 -3.77 14.95
CA GLU A 316 -24.61 -4.70 15.36
C GLU A 316 -23.83 -4.22 16.60
N ASP A 317 -24.01 -2.97 17.04
CA ASP A 317 -23.39 -2.42 18.24
C ASP A 317 -24.22 -2.71 19.52
N THR A 318 -23.56 -2.69 20.69
CA THR A 318 -24.22 -2.94 21.99
C THR A 318 -25.18 -1.79 22.35
N PRO A 319 -26.44 -2.06 22.79
CA PRO A 319 -27.47 -1.03 22.95
C PRO A 319 -27.07 0.18 23.80
N GLU A 320 -26.29 -0.04 24.86
CA GLU A 320 -25.92 1.00 25.83
C GLU A 320 -24.96 2.07 25.25
N TYR A 321 -24.07 1.67 24.33
CA TYR A 321 -23.13 2.58 23.66
C TYR A 321 -23.75 3.24 22.42
N VAL A 322 -24.65 2.52 21.73
CA VAL A 322 -25.41 3.05 20.59
C VAL A 322 -26.31 4.19 21.02
N THR A 323 -27.08 4.03 22.10
CA THR A 323 -28.03 5.05 22.54
C THR A 323 -27.35 6.37 22.84
N LEU A 324 -26.20 6.36 23.53
CA LEU A 324 -25.49 7.59 23.89
C LEU A 324 -24.84 8.28 22.69
N ALA A 325 -24.27 7.53 21.75
CA ALA A 325 -23.71 8.07 20.52
C ALA A 325 -24.81 8.65 19.61
N VAL A 326 -25.90 7.90 19.43
CA VAL A 326 -27.04 8.32 18.60
C VAL A 326 -27.68 9.58 19.14
N GLU A 327 -28.02 9.66 20.43
CA GLU A 327 -28.66 10.84 21.02
C GLU A 327 -27.80 12.10 20.84
N LYS A 328 -26.51 12.03 21.22
CA LYS A 328 -25.60 13.19 21.15
C LYS A 328 -25.25 13.58 19.73
N MET A 329 -25.05 12.62 18.83
CA MET A 329 -24.73 12.91 17.44
C MET A 329 -25.94 13.48 16.72
N THR A 330 -27.16 12.95 16.93
CA THR A 330 -28.37 13.50 16.32
C THR A 330 -28.58 14.96 16.73
N GLU A 331 -28.42 15.31 18.01
CA GLU A 331 -28.49 16.70 18.48
C GLU A 331 -27.46 17.59 17.78
N ARG A 332 -26.18 17.19 17.80
CA ARG A 332 -25.08 17.96 17.19
C ARG A 332 -25.25 18.14 15.68
N LEU A 333 -25.71 17.11 14.98
CA LEU A 333 -25.92 17.14 13.52
C LEU A 333 -27.08 18.05 13.11
N LEU A 334 -28.13 18.14 13.93
CA LEU A 334 -29.25 19.06 13.68
C LEU A 334 -28.88 20.52 13.96
N GLU A 335 -27.92 20.76 14.86
CA GLU A 335 -27.41 22.10 15.16
C GLU A 335 -26.25 22.52 14.25
N ALA A 336 -25.62 21.57 13.56
CA ALA A 336 -24.46 21.81 12.73
C ALA A 336 -24.77 22.73 11.54
N THR A 337 -24.00 23.80 11.42
CA THR A 337 -23.91 24.62 10.20
C THR A 337 -22.81 24.13 9.27
N ASP A 338 -21.80 23.45 9.81
CA ASP A 338 -20.71 22.80 9.10
C ASP A 338 -20.43 21.45 9.80
N LEU A 339 -20.27 20.38 9.02
CA LEU A 339 -19.96 19.05 9.55
C LEU A 339 -18.56 18.98 10.20
N LYS A 340 -17.66 19.90 9.86
CA LYS A 340 -16.33 19.99 10.47
C LYS A 340 -16.36 20.36 11.96
N ASP A 341 -17.42 21.04 12.39
CA ASP A 341 -17.58 21.49 13.78
C ASP A 341 -18.29 20.45 14.66
N VAL A 342 -18.70 19.31 14.09
CA VAL A 342 -19.40 18.25 14.81
C VAL A 342 -18.41 17.44 15.63
N ASP A 343 -18.39 17.70 16.94
CA ASP A 343 -17.59 16.92 17.89
C ASP A 343 -18.10 15.46 17.96
N VAL A 344 -17.18 14.50 17.86
CA VAL A 344 -17.46 13.04 17.98
C VAL A 344 -17.24 12.52 19.41
N LYS A 345 -16.83 13.36 20.36
CA LYS A 345 -16.68 12.96 21.78
C LYS A 345 -18.05 12.81 22.44
N THR A 346 -18.58 11.59 22.35
CA THR A 346 -19.89 11.23 22.92
C THR A 346 -19.78 10.31 24.13
N GLY A 347 -18.61 9.68 24.34
CA GLY A 347 -18.42 8.55 25.26
C GLY A 347 -18.38 7.19 24.54
N ALA A 348 -18.73 7.17 23.25
CA ALA A 348 -18.61 6.03 22.34
C ALA A 348 -18.01 6.52 21.01
N THR A 349 -16.73 6.90 21.05
CA THR A 349 -16.05 7.65 19.99
C THR A 349 -16.08 6.94 18.64
N LYS A 350 -15.88 5.62 18.61
CA LYS A 350 -15.87 4.83 17.37
C LYS A 350 -17.24 4.76 16.68
N THR A 351 -18.32 4.59 17.46
CA THR A 351 -19.69 4.66 16.92
C THR A 351 -20.05 6.08 16.47
N ALA A 352 -19.58 7.12 17.18
CA ALA A 352 -19.80 8.51 16.77
C ALA A 352 -19.03 8.91 15.49
N GLU A 353 -17.80 8.40 15.31
CA GLU A 353 -17.04 8.51 14.06
C GLU A 353 -17.79 7.86 12.90
N GLY A 354 -18.26 6.62 13.08
CA GLY A 354 -19.06 5.92 12.06
C GLY A 354 -20.39 6.60 11.72
N ILE A 355 -21.04 7.25 12.69
CA ILE A 355 -22.23 8.08 12.43
C ILE A 355 -21.86 9.28 11.55
N LEU A 356 -20.80 10.01 11.91
CA LEU A 356 -20.38 11.21 11.15
C LEU A 356 -19.94 10.85 9.72
N GLU A 357 -19.22 9.74 9.56
CA GLU A 357 -18.86 9.18 8.27
C GLU A 357 -20.09 8.81 7.44
N GLY A 358 -21.07 8.10 8.03
CA GLY A 358 -22.32 7.76 7.36
C GLY A 358 -23.12 9.00 6.92
N VAL A 359 -23.07 10.09 7.69
CA VAL A 359 -23.66 11.38 7.31
C VAL A 359 -22.94 11.99 6.11
N LYS A 360 -21.60 12.04 6.12
CA LYS A 360 -20.81 12.56 4.99
C LYS A 360 -21.12 11.78 3.72
N ASN A 361 -21.04 10.45 3.77
CA ASN A 361 -21.33 9.56 2.65
C ASN A 361 -22.77 9.75 2.11
N ALA A 362 -23.74 9.99 3.00
CA ALA A 362 -25.10 10.30 2.58
C ALA A 362 -25.14 11.61 1.77
N LEU A 363 -24.51 12.66 2.29
CA LEU A 363 -24.59 14.01 1.73
C LEU A 363 -23.76 14.21 0.46
N THR A 364 -22.67 13.45 0.28
CA THR A 364 -21.90 13.41 -0.98
C THR A 364 -22.77 13.03 -2.17
N SER A 365 -23.79 12.18 -1.97
CA SER A 365 -24.77 11.82 -3.00
C SER A 365 -25.75 12.95 -3.37
N GLY A 366 -25.73 14.07 -2.63
CA GLY A 366 -26.65 15.20 -2.78
C GLY A 366 -26.01 16.50 -3.22
N LEU A 367 -24.68 16.53 -3.40
CA LEU A 367 -23.91 17.66 -3.93
C LEU A 367 -24.32 17.93 -5.39
N GLN A 368 -24.42 19.21 -5.76
CA GLN A 368 -24.81 19.67 -7.11
C GLN A 368 -23.63 19.98 -8.02
#